data_AF-A0A536ED47-F1
#
_entry.id   AF-A0A536ED47-F1
#
_cell.length_a   1.000
_cell.length_b   1.000
_cell.length_c   1.000
_cell.angle_alpha   90.00
_cell.angle_beta   90.00
_cell.angle_gamma   90.00
#
_symmetry.space_group_name_H-M   'P 1'
#
loop_
_entity.id
_entity.type
_entity.pdbx_description
1 polymer ?
#
loop_
_entity_poly.entity_id
_entity_poly.type
_entity_poly.pdbx_seq_one_letter_code
_entity_poly.pdbx_strand_id
1 'polypeptide(L)'
;MLPNASNADFSGAGASSFHDSESSALCTTFRSFCTELGPLAPEIAIDQGNTTYVVWATNPRVASGTYGCSQTTPNAIGGPTPLANQVVMISTPDEGKTWSKPVVIASPGTTVLWPWITAGAAGNVSVVWYQGDQVTDPDCDGAALAPGGRPTNWTMRVANIFHAGSAHYPAASVNVLAGFNDGNHPGGVFHVGGVCESGTTCAATGQDRRLGDYFTNALDRNGCVMIASADTMLNDAITGTEYSTGRPLYIHQTSGPSLTTGKSCGTVVATTKPQLAMLIAPAVIGMAAAVWSVRRRRTATAGE
;
A
#
# COMPACT_ATOMS: atom_id res chain seq x y z
N MET A 1 -4.25 -34.02 14.17
CA MET A 1 -4.79 -33.77 12.82
C MET A 1 -5.70 -32.56 12.92
N LEU A 2 -5.30 -31.44 12.32
CA LEU A 2 -6.16 -30.26 12.17
C LEU A 2 -7.12 -30.49 11.00
N PRO A 3 -8.39 -30.08 11.08
CA PRO A 3 -9.33 -30.25 9.99
C PRO A 3 -8.95 -29.35 8.81
N ASN A 4 -8.87 -29.98 7.65
CA ASN A 4 -8.52 -29.41 6.35
C ASN A 4 -9.64 -28.45 5.90
N ALA A 5 -9.36 -27.16 5.78
CA ALA A 5 -10.27 -26.19 5.18
C ALA A 5 -10.05 -26.18 3.65
N SER A 6 -10.77 -27.02 2.92
CA SER A 6 -10.76 -26.99 1.45
C SER A 6 -12.14 -27.29 0.87
N ASN A 7 -13.11 -26.42 1.12
CA ASN A 7 -14.38 -26.39 0.40
C ASN A 7 -14.63 -24.94 -0.08
N ALA A 8 -13.73 -24.40 -0.89
CA ALA A 8 -14.11 -23.32 -1.79
C ALA A 8 -14.80 -23.96 -3.00
N ASP A 9 -16.08 -23.66 -3.18
CA ASP A 9 -16.84 -24.10 -4.34
C ASP A 9 -16.42 -23.26 -5.55
N PHE A 10 -15.66 -23.87 -6.47
CA PHE A 10 -15.23 -23.27 -7.73
C PHE A 10 -16.17 -23.65 -8.90
N SER A 11 -17.37 -24.19 -8.65
CA SER A 11 -18.27 -24.71 -9.70
C SER A 11 -18.97 -23.63 -10.54
N GLY A 12 -18.86 -22.35 -10.18
CA GLY A 12 -19.41 -21.23 -10.93
C GLY A 12 -18.49 -20.76 -12.06
N ALA A 13 -18.33 -21.55 -13.13
CA ALA A 13 -17.67 -21.06 -14.34
C ALA A 13 -18.62 -20.16 -15.14
N GLY A 14 -18.60 -18.86 -14.86
CA GLY A 14 -19.23 -17.83 -15.69
C GLY A 14 -18.30 -17.39 -16.82
N ALA A 15 -18.82 -17.22 -18.03
CA ALA A 15 -18.09 -16.54 -19.10
C ALA A 15 -18.28 -15.02 -18.94
N SER A 16 -17.19 -14.28 -18.76
CA SER A 16 -17.19 -12.82 -18.79
C SER A 16 -16.82 -12.33 -20.18
N SER A 17 -17.60 -11.42 -20.73
CA SER A 17 -17.26 -10.67 -21.95
C SER A 17 -16.72 -9.30 -21.59
N PHE A 18 -15.60 -8.92 -22.18
CA PHE A 18 -14.97 -7.60 -22.01
C PHE A 18 -15.12 -6.81 -23.31
N HIS A 19 -15.36 -5.51 -23.22
CA HIS A 19 -15.35 -4.60 -24.36
C HIS A 19 -14.54 -3.36 -23.99
N ASP A 20 -13.81 -2.81 -24.96
CA ASP A 20 -13.15 -1.52 -24.80
C ASP A 20 -14.21 -0.42 -24.94
N SER A 21 -14.43 0.34 -23.87
CA SER A 21 -15.48 1.34 -23.78
C SER A 21 -14.98 2.77 -23.98
N GLU A 22 -13.74 3.00 -24.48
CA GLU A 22 -13.18 4.28 -25.00
C GLU A 22 -11.73 4.59 -24.59
N SER A 23 -10.87 3.58 -24.40
CA SER A 23 -9.44 3.80 -24.07
C SER A 23 -8.72 4.77 -25.05
N SER A 24 -9.14 4.79 -26.32
CA SER A 24 -8.59 5.66 -27.37
C SER A 24 -9.14 7.10 -27.38
N ALA A 25 -10.38 7.35 -26.95
CA ALA A 25 -10.99 8.68 -27.02
C ALA A 25 -10.42 9.64 -25.95
N LEU A 26 -10.09 9.12 -24.77
CA LEU A 26 -9.53 9.93 -23.68
C LEU A 26 -8.13 10.41 -23.99
N CYS A 27 -7.24 9.55 -24.49
CA CYS A 27 -5.88 9.94 -24.81
C CYS A 27 -5.78 10.78 -26.10
N THR A 28 -6.73 10.65 -27.03
CA THR A 28 -6.83 11.56 -28.18
C THR A 28 -7.31 12.95 -27.77
N THR A 29 -8.24 13.04 -26.82
CA THR A 29 -8.86 14.29 -26.34
C THR A 29 -7.97 15.02 -25.33
N PHE A 30 -7.28 14.28 -24.45
CA PHE A 30 -6.49 14.79 -23.35
C PHE A 30 -5.02 14.34 -23.44
N ARG A 31 -4.41 14.54 -24.62
CA ARG A 31 -3.04 14.08 -24.95
C ARG A 31 -1.98 14.43 -23.91
N SER A 32 -2.09 15.60 -23.28
CA SER A 32 -1.14 16.06 -22.24
C SER A 32 -1.11 15.18 -20.99
N PHE A 33 -2.16 14.38 -20.75
CA PHE A 33 -2.29 13.49 -19.59
C PHE A 33 -2.07 12.01 -19.95
N CYS A 34 -1.89 11.70 -21.25
CA CYS A 34 -1.55 10.38 -21.78
C CYS A 34 -0.19 10.42 -22.49
N THR A 35 0.86 10.82 -21.78
CA THR A 35 2.21 10.92 -22.35
C THR A 35 2.77 9.53 -22.71
N GLU A 36 3.51 9.45 -23.83
CA GLU A 36 3.78 8.24 -24.65
C GLU A 36 4.63 7.11 -24.01
N LEU A 37 4.75 7.07 -22.68
CA LEU A 37 5.20 5.87 -21.95
C LEU A 37 4.09 5.23 -21.10
N GLY A 38 2.84 5.70 -21.27
CA GLY A 38 1.65 5.21 -20.59
C GLY A 38 1.39 5.89 -19.25
N PRO A 39 0.17 5.79 -18.71
CA PRO A 39 -0.07 6.05 -17.29
C PRO A 39 0.84 5.12 -16.48
N LEU A 40 1.70 5.67 -15.61
CA LEU A 40 2.42 4.85 -14.65
C LEU A 40 1.42 4.39 -13.59
N ALA A 41 1.27 3.08 -13.46
CA ALA A 41 0.43 2.40 -12.48
C ALA A 41 -1.01 2.95 -12.39
N PRO A 42 -1.87 2.70 -13.39
CA PRO A 42 -3.27 3.08 -13.30
C PRO A 42 -3.99 2.24 -12.23
N GLU A 43 -4.74 2.91 -11.36
CA GLU A 43 -5.47 2.29 -10.26
C GLU A 43 -6.93 2.75 -10.25
N ILE A 44 -7.84 1.92 -9.74
CA ILE A 44 -9.29 2.12 -9.83
C ILE A 44 -9.98 1.96 -8.47
N ALA A 45 -10.97 2.79 -8.20
CA ALA A 45 -11.88 2.63 -7.06
C ALA A 45 -13.31 3.01 -7.43
N ILE A 46 -14.29 2.44 -6.74
CA ILE A 46 -15.72 2.72 -6.92
C ILE A 46 -16.28 3.17 -5.58
N ASP A 47 -16.92 4.33 -5.55
CA ASP A 47 -17.56 4.84 -4.34
C ASP A 47 -18.94 4.21 -4.09
N GLN A 48 -19.54 4.51 -2.93
CA GLN A 48 -20.89 4.05 -2.59
C GLN A 48 -22.00 4.63 -3.49
N GLY A 49 -21.71 5.65 -4.28
CA GLY A 49 -22.60 6.21 -5.30
C GLY A 49 -22.45 5.58 -6.68
N ASN A 50 -21.65 4.51 -6.81
CA ASN A 50 -21.30 3.85 -8.07
C ASN A 50 -20.51 4.73 -9.06
N THR A 51 -19.87 5.81 -8.56
CA THR A 51 -18.91 6.56 -9.38
C THR A 51 -17.60 5.81 -9.38
N THR A 52 -17.10 5.51 -10.57
CA THR A 52 -15.79 4.89 -10.78
C THR A 52 -14.75 6.00 -10.95
N TYR A 53 -13.62 5.86 -10.26
CA TYR A 53 -12.47 6.75 -10.31
C TYR A 53 -11.26 5.99 -10.82
N VAL A 54 -10.49 6.61 -11.72
CA VAL A 54 -9.22 6.07 -12.20
C VAL A 54 -8.14 7.10 -11.92
N VAL A 55 -7.06 6.68 -11.28
CA VAL A 55 -5.87 7.51 -11.01
C VAL A 55 -4.65 6.95 -11.71
N TRP A 56 -3.71 7.83 -12.06
CA TRP A 56 -2.40 7.45 -12.59
C TRP A 56 -1.38 8.56 -12.39
N ALA A 57 -0.10 8.24 -12.54
CA ALA A 57 0.95 9.25 -12.63
C ALA A 57 1.31 9.54 -14.10
N THR A 58 1.54 10.81 -14.42
CA THR A 58 2.09 11.20 -15.73
C THR A 58 3.58 10.85 -15.84
N ASN A 59 4.15 10.86 -17.03
CA ASN A 59 5.58 10.60 -17.25
C ASN A 59 6.18 11.56 -18.31
N PRO A 60 6.11 12.89 -18.10
CA PRO A 60 6.69 13.85 -19.01
C PRO A 60 8.23 13.74 -19.04
N ARG A 61 8.80 13.76 -20.24
CA ARG A 61 10.25 13.67 -20.47
C ARG A 61 10.70 14.61 -21.59
N VAL A 62 11.93 15.09 -21.50
CA VAL A 62 12.60 15.78 -22.60
C VAL A 62 13.29 14.72 -23.47
N ALA A 63 12.73 14.46 -24.65
CA ALA A 63 13.21 13.41 -25.56
C ALA A 63 14.70 13.56 -25.94
N SER A 64 15.19 14.79 -26.08
CA SER A 64 16.60 15.09 -26.38
C SER A 64 17.52 15.14 -25.15
N GLY A 65 16.97 14.95 -23.96
CA GLY A 65 17.72 14.92 -22.72
C GLY A 65 18.51 13.62 -22.54
N THR A 66 19.51 13.65 -21.66
CA THR A 66 20.41 12.50 -21.39
C THR A 66 20.49 12.13 -19.91
N TYR A 67 19.65 12.72 -19.07
CA TYR A 67 19.65 12.51 -17.62
C TYR A 67 18.60 11.51 -17.14
N GLY A 68 17.84 10.88 -18.05
CA GLY A 68 17.02 9.72 -17.72
C GLY A 68 17.78 8.41 -17.94
N CYS A 69 17.14 7.30 -17.60
CA CYS A 69 17.71 5.97 -17.72
C CYS A 69 17.87 5.57 -19.18
N SER A 70 19.04 5.03 -19.47
CA SER A 70 19.39 4.48 -20.76
C SER A 70 18.47 3.31 -21.09
N GLN A 71 17.90 3.34 -22.30
CA GLN A 71 17.05 2.26 -22.80
C GLN A 71 17.86 1.05 -23.26
N THR A 72 19.18 1.15 -23.34
CA THR A 72 20.08 0.11 -23.86
C THR A 72 21.04 -0.43 -22.81
N THR A 73 21.30 0.34 -21.75
CA THR A 73 22.23 -0.01 -20.68
C THR A 73 21.50 0.07 -19.35
N PRO A 74 21.20 -1.07 -18.69
CA PRO A 74 20.51 -1.06 -17.42
C PRO A 74 21.26 -0.25 -16.37
N ASN A 75 20.51 0.45 -15.52
CA ASN A 75 21.05 1.26 -14.42
C ASN A 75 22.11 2.31 -14.83
N ALA A 76 22.01 2.85 -16.04
CA ALA A 76 22.88 3.92 -16.53
C ALA A 76 22.06 5.10 -17.03
N ILE A 77 22.63 6.31 -16.96
CA ILE A 77 22.04 7.49 -17.61
C ILE A 77 22.24 7.42 -19.13
N GLY A 78 21.47 8.22 -19.86
CA GLY A 78 21.60 8.37 -21.31
C GLY A 78 20.28 8.35 -22.06
N GLY A 79 19.16 8.23 -21.34
CA GLY A 79 17.82 8.35 -21.90
C GLY A 79 17.19 9.73 -21.68
N PRO A 80 15.96 9.90 -22.20
CA PRO A 80 15.19 11.14 -22.08
C PRO A 80 15.08 11.64 -20.65
N THR A 81 15.48 12.90 -20.42
CA THR A 81 15.51 13.52 -19.09
C THR A 81 14.10 13.57 -18.49
N PRO A 82 13.87 13.03 -17.28
CA PRO A 82 12.59 13.13 -16.59
C PRO A 82 12.26 14.59 -16.25
N LEU A 83 10.98 14.92 -16.34
CA LEU A 83 10.43 16.16 -15.80
C LEU A 83 9.58 15.84 -14.57
N ALA A 84 9.31 16.85 -13.76
CA ALA A 84 8.34 16.72 -12.67
C ALA A 84 7.00 16.23 -13.22
N ASN A 85 6.48 15.16 -12.63
CA ASN A 85 5.23 14.55 -13.02
C ASN A 85 4.12 14.82 -12.01
N GLN A 86 2.93 14.30 -12.31
CA GLN A 86 1.70 14.63 -11.61
C GLN A 86 0.88 13.37 -11.33
N VAL A 87 0.13 13.36 -10.23
CA VAL A 87 -0.96 12.40 -10.01
C VAL A 87 -2.24 12.99 -10.58
N VAL A 88 -2.91 12.25 -11.45
CA VAL A 88 -4.10 12.68 -12.20
C VAL A 88 -5.24 11.71 -11.92
N MET A 89 -6.47 12.23 -11.92
CA MET A 89 -7.68 11.43 -11.74
C MET A 89 -8.73 11.77 -12.81
N ILE A 90 -9.48 10.77 -13.26
CA ILE A 90 -10.75 10.92 -13.97
C ILE A 90 -11.83 10.14 -13.24
N SER A 91 -13.08 10.41 -13.59
CA SER A 91 -14.23 9.70 -13.04
C SER A 91 -15.30 9.46 -14.08
N THR A 92 -16.10 8.42 -13.87
CA THR A 92 -17.28 8.10 -14.65
C THR A 92 -18.41 7.64 -13.72
N PRO A 93 -19.59 8.26 -13.78
CA PRO A 93 -20.76 7.84 -13.01
C PRO A 93 -21.60 6.76 -13.72
N ASP A 94 -21.24 6.40 -14.96
CA ASP A 94 -22.05 5.58 -15.87
C ASP A 94 -21.23 4.46 -16.53
N GLU A 95 -20.27 3.93 -15.78
CA GLU A 95 -19.45 2.76 -16.13
C GLU A 95 -18.67 2.94 -17.43
N GLY A 96 -18.16 4.15 -17.65
CA GLY A 96 -17.26 4.48 -18.76
C GLY A 96 -17.96 4.98 -20.01
N LYS A 97 -19.29 5.21 -19.99
CA LYS A 97 -20.01 5.82 -21.13
C LYS A 97 -19.70 7.32 -21.26
N THR A 98 -19.53 8.01 -20.13
CA THR A 98 -19.07 9.39 -20.08
C THR A 98 -17.98 9.54 -19.03
N TRP A 99 -17.00 10.38 -19.35
CA TRP A 99 -15.84 10.62 -18.50
C TRP A 99 -15.74 12.10 -18.13
N SER A 100 -15.29 12.36 -16.91
CA SER A 100 -14.90 13.69 -16.49
C SER A 100 -13.67 14.17 -17.27
N LYS A 101 -13.44 15.48 -17.27
CA LYS A 101 -12.10 16.01 -17.60
C LYS A 101 -11.09 15.49 -16.57
N PRO A 102 -9.81 15.27 -16.94
CA PRO A 102 -8.76 14.97 -15.97
C PRO A 102 -8.60 16.09 -14.95
N VAL A 103 -8.40 15.72 -13.68
CA VAL A 103 -8.06 16.62 -12.59
C VAL A 103 -6.69 16.27 -12.03
N VAL A 104 -5.87 17.28 -11.76
CA VAL A 104 -4.54 17.09 -11.18
C VAL A 104 -4.68 17.01 -9.66
N ILE A 105 -4.50 15.82 -9.11
CA ILE A 105 -4.54 15.57 -7.67
C ILE A 105 -3.30 16.15 -6.98
N ALA A 106 -2.12 15.89 -7.55
CA ALA A 106 -0.84 16.34 -7.00
C ALA A 106 0.10 16.80 -8.12
N SER A 107 0.82 17.89 -7.87
CA SER A 107 1.85 18.43 -8.75
C SER A 107 2.97 19.06 -7.91
N PRO A 108 3.76 18.26 -7.16
CA PRO A 108 4.71 18.75 -6.17
C PRO A 108 5.95 19.43 -6.76
N GLY A 109 6.16 19.34 -8.08
CA GLY A 109 7.39 19.80 -8.74
C GLY A 109 8.56 18.81 -8.62
N THR A 110 8.30 17.60 -8.13
CA THR A 110 9.26 16.48 -7.98
C THR A 110 8.67 15.21 -8.60
N THR A 111 9.42 14.10 -8.56
CA THR A 111 8.93 12.81 -9.04
C THR A 111 7.87 12.24 -8.07
N VAL A 112 6.75 11.76 -8.63
CA VAL A 112 5.73 10.95 -7.96
C VAL A 112 5.62 9.59 -8.64
N LEU A 113 5.47 8.53 -7.86
CA LEU A 113 5.34 7.16 -8.35
C LEU A 113 4.10 6.49 -7.78
N TRP A 114 3.60 5.54 -8.57
CA TRP A 114 2.64 4.53 -8.18
C TRP A 114 1.50 5.07 -7.30
N PRO A 115 0.57 5.83 -7.87
CA PRO A 115 -0.58 6.28 -7.12
C PRO A 115 -1.58 5.13 -6.92
N TRP A 116 -2.11 4.99 -5.72
CA TRP A 116 -3.26 4.11 -5.41
C TRP A 116 -4.46 4.93 -4.97
N ILE A 117 -5.66 4.36 -5.14
CA ILE A 117 -6.92 4.99 -4.77
C ILE A 117 -7.84 4.02 -4.02
N THR A 118 -8.55 4.55 -3.02
CA THR A 118 -9.70 3.90 -2.41
C THR A 118 -10.85 4.91 -2.30
N ALA A 119 -12.09 4.42 -2.22
CA ALA A 119 -13.29 5.25 -2.24
C ALA A 119 -14.23 4.91 -1.09
N GLY A 120 -14.93 5.94 -0.59
CA GLY A 120 -15.85 5.86 0.54
C GLY A 120 -17.28 6.21 0.15
N ALA A 121 -17.89 7.15 0.87
CA ALA A 121 -19.19 7.69 0.48
C ALA A 121 -19.13 8.36 -0.90
N ALA A 122 -20.29 8.59 -1.52
CA ALA A 122 -20.39 9.20 -2.84
C ALA A 122 -19.57 10.51 -2.93
N GLY A 123 -18.63 10.57 -3.88
CA GLY A 123 -17.73 11.69 -4.08
C GLY A 123 -16.49 11.70 -3.18
N ASN A 124 -16.30 10.74 -2.27
CA ASN A 124 -15.17 10.76 -1.32
C ASN A 124 -14.14 9.70 -1.70
N VAL A 125 -12.89 10.13 -1.90
CA VAL A 125 -11.77 9.26 -2.29
C VAL A 125 -10.52 9.57 -1.49
N SER A 126 -9.62 8.60 -1.36
CA SER A 126 -8.27 8.80 -0.83
C SER A 126 -7.28 8.31 -1.87
N VAL A 127 -6.37 9.19 -2.26
CA VAL A 127 -5.29 8.90 -3.20
C VAL A 127 -3.98 8.93 -2.44
N VAL A 128 -3.18 7.88 -2.57
CA VAL A 128 -1.84 7.77 -1.98
C VAL A 128 -0.80 7.62 -3.07
N TRP A 129 0.42 8.12 -2.87
CA TRP A 129 1.52 7.99 -3.84
C TRP A 129 2.87 8.05 -3.13
N TYR A 130 3.91 7.56 -3.79
CA TYR A 130 5.30 7.83 -3.40
C TYR A 130 5.75 9.14 -3.99
N GLN A 131 6.47 9.94 -3.22
CA GLN A 131 6.97 11.24 -3.65
C GLN A 131 8.43 11.39 -3.30
N GLY A 132 9.25 11.60 -4.33
CA GLY A 132 10.64 11.98 -4.20
C GLY A 132 10.77 13.44 -3.80
N ASP A 133 11.89 13.79 -3.19
CA ASP A 133 12.24 15.17 -2.82
C ASP A 133 13.00 15.93 -3.93
N GLN A 134 13.14 15.30 -5.10
CA GLN A 134 13.71 15.87 -6.31
C GLN A 134 13.09 15.24 -7.55
N VAL A 135 13.37 15.80 -8.73
CA VAL A 135 13.08 15.14 -10.01
C VAL A 135 14.17 14.12 -10.26
N THR A 136 13.77 12.86 -10.44
CA THR A 136 14.67 11.73 -10.71
C THR A 136 13.99 10.72 -11.65
N ASP A 137 14.81 9.90 -12.29
CA ASP A 137 14.36 8.68 -12.96
C ASP A 137 14.61 7.51 -12.01
N PRO A 138 13.57 6.92 -11.39
CA PRO A 138 13.73 6.03 -10.24
C PRO A 138 14.52 4.76 -10.56
N ASP A 139 14.44 4.25 -11.79
CA ASP A 139 15.14 3.05 -12.25
C ASP A 139 16.67 3.19 -12.18
N CYS A 140 17.16 4.41 -12.34
CA CYS A 140 18.56 4.77 -12.24
C CYS A 140 18.62 6.00 -11.35
N ASP A 141 18.09 5.91 -10.14
CA ASP A 141 18.38 6.88 -9.09
C ASP A 141 19.53 6.37 -8.24
N GLY A 142 20.56 7.20 -8.11
CA GLY A 142 21.83 6.89 -7.48
C GLY A 142 22.55 8.21 -7.22
N ALA A 143 23.39 8.24 -6.18
CA ALA A 143 24.06 9.44 -5.65
C ALA A 143 24.98 10.21 -6.64
N ALA A 144 24.89 9.97 -7.95
CA ALA A 144 25.81 10.49 -8.96
C ALA A 144 25.16 10.83 -10.32
N LEU A 145 23.84 10.98 -10.41
CA LEU A 145 23.14 10.94 -11.72
C LEU A 145 22.68 12.31 -12.27
N ALA A 146 22.76 13.35 -11.43
CA ALA A 146 22.97 14.74 -11.85
C ALA A 146 24.32 15.22 -11.29
N PRO A 147 25.05 16.16 -11.94
CA PRO A 147 26.28 16.70 -11.37
C PRO A 147 26.03 17.27 -9.97
N GLY A 148 26.61 16.65 -8.93
CA GLY A 148 26.40 17.04 -7.52
C GLY A 148 25.14 16.48 -6.87
N GLY A 149 24.50 15.47 -7.46
CA GLY A 149 23.28 14.84 -6.94
C GLY A 149 23.49 14.02 -5.67
N ARG A 150 22.37 13.72 -5.00
CA ARG A 150 22.28 12.80 -3.86
C ARG A 150 21.19 11.76 -4.16
N PRO A 151 21.16 10.60 -3.46
CA PRO A 151 20.03 9.70 -3.55
C PRO A 151 18.73 10.43 -3.21
N THR A 152 17.66 10.10 -3.94
CA THR A 152 16.33 10.65 -3.69
C THR A 152 15.81 10.11 -2.38
N ASN A 153 15.28 10.99 -1.53
CA ASN A 153 14.51 10.53 -0.38
C ASN A 153 13.05 10.39 -0.82
N TRP A 154 12.47 9.24 -0.52
CA TRP A 154 11.09 8.95 -0.85
C TRP A 154 10.23 9.04 0.41
N THR A 155 9.09 9.73 0.25
CA THR A 155 8.04 9.84 1.26
C THR A 155 6.73 9.30 0.73
N MET A 156 5.88 8.80 1.61
CA MET A 156 4.52 8.39 1.24
C MET A 156 3.56 9.53 1.52
N ARG A 157 2.76 9.89 0.52
CA ARG A 157 1.81 11.00 0.59
C ARG A 157 0.39 10.48 0.49
N VAL A 158 -0.53 11.16 1.15
CA VAL A 158 -1.97 10.91 1.03
C VAL A 158 -2.72 12.22 0.83
N ALA A 159 -3.72 12.20 -0.05
CA ALA A 159 -4.74 13.23 -0.19
C ALA A 159 -6.13 12.59 -0.01
N ASN A 160 -6.84 13.01 1.03
CA ASN A 160 -8.25 12.65 1.23
C ASN A 160 -9.11 13.75 0.61
N ILE A 161 -9.86 13.40 -0.43
CA ILE A 161 -10.66 14.30 -1.24
C ILE A 161 -12.13 14.03 -0.93
N PHE A 162 -12.80 15.04 -0.40
CA PHE A 162 -14.23 15.00 -0.11
C PHE A 162 -14.97 15.76 -1.20
N HIS A 163 -16.07 15.19 -1.68
CA HIS A 163 -16.86 15.76 -2.78
C HIS A 163 -15.99 16.06 -4.02
N ALA A 164 -15.33 15.03 -4.57
CA ALA A 164 -14.36 15.11 -5.66
C ALA A 164 -14.83 15.93 -6.89
N GLY A 165 -16.15 15.98 -7.15
CA GLY A 165 -16.73 16.82 -8.22
C GLY A 165 -16.70 18.33 -7.96
N SER A 166 -16.52 18.76 -6.71
CA SER A 166 -16.46 20.18 -6.29
C SER A 166 -15.19 20.54 -5.53
N ALA A 167 -14.22 19.62 -5.43
CA ALA A 167 -12.99 19.85 -4.69
C ALA A 167 -12.08 20.89 -5.35
N HIS A 168 -11.30 21.60 -4.54
CA HIS A 168 -10.21 22.44 -5.03
C HIS A 168 -8.97 21.58 -5.29
N TYR A 169 -8.42 21.70 -6.50
CA TYR A 169 -7.24 20.98 -6.95
C TYR A 169 -6.08 21.94 -7.22
N PRO A 170 -4.81 21.53 -6.99
CA PRO A 170 -4.39 20.25 -6.42
C PRO A 170 -4.84 20.04 -4.97
N ALA A 171 -5.09 18.79 -4.59
CA ALA A 171 -5.59 18.46 -3.27
C ALA A 171 -4.48 18.64 -2.21
N ALA A 172 -4.87 19.09 -1.01
CA ALA A 172 -3.95 19.12 0.12
C ALA A 172 -3.50 17.71 0.47
N SER A 173 -2.19 17.53 0.69
CA SER A 173 -1.60 16.23 1.00
C SER A 173 -0.68 16.29 2.21
N VAL A 174 -0.54 15.16 2.89
CA VAL A 174 0.33 15.01 4.06
C VAL A 174 1.29 13.84 3.86
N ASN A 175 2.47 13.92 4.47
CA ASN A 175 3.36 12.75 4.59
C ASN A 175 2.82 11.85 5.72
N VAL A 176 2.46 10.62 5.38
CA VAL A 176 1.82 9.67 6.30
C VAL A 176 2.75 9.20 7.43
N LEU A 177 4.06 9.36 7.24
CA LEU A 177 5.08 9.00 8.23
C LEU A 177 5.69 10.22 8.95
N ALA A 178 5.26 11.45 8.67
CA ALA A 178 5.87 12.64 9.28
C ALA A 178 5.83 12.65 10.82
N GLY A 179 4.85 11.96 11.42
CA GLY A 179 4.71 11.84 12.87
C GLY A 179 5.38 10.60 13.48
N PHE A 180 6.05 9.76 12.68
CA PHE A 180 6.70 8.55 13.20
C PHE A 180 7.98 8.96 13.94
N ASN A 181 8.08 8.57 15.20
CA ASN A 181 9.23 8.87 16.07
C ASN A 181 9.92 7.56 16.49
N ASP A 182 10.25 6.73 15.51
CA ASP A 182 10.88 5.42 15.69
C ASP A 182 12.40 5.43 15.46
N GLY A 183 12.95 6.57 15.05
CA GLY A 183 14.38 6.74 14.74
C GLY A 183 14.81 6.22 13.37
N ASN A 184 13.97 5.43 12.68
CA ASN A 184 14.29 4.85 11.37
C ASN A 184 13.74 5.69 10.20
N HIS A 185 12.73 6.52 10.46
CA HIS A 185 12.05 7.33 9.44
C HIS A 185 12.25 8.85 9.62
N PRO A 186 13.49 9.38 9.60
CA PRO A 186 13.73 10.81 9.78
C PRO A 186 13.01 11.61 8.69
N GLY A 187 12.21 12.61 9.10
CA GLY A 187 11.40 13.41 8.16
C GLY A 187 10.28 12.62 7.46
N GLY A 188 9.98 11.40 7.91
CA GLY A 188 9.01 10.50 7.30
C GLY A 188 9.49 9.90 5.97
N VAL A 189 10.81 9.75 5.80
CA VAL A 189 11.43 9.05 4.67
C VAL A 189 11.38 7.55 4.93
N PHE A 190 10.92 6.76 3.95
CA PHE A 190 10.79 5.30 4.05
C PHE A 190 11.66 4.53 3.04
N HIS A 191 12.34 5.27 2.16
CA HIS A 191 13.28 4.72 1.19
C HIS A 191 14.23 5.80 0.69
N VAL A 192 15.45 5.40 0.32
CA VAL A 192 16.50 6.28 -0.18
C VAL A 192 17.14 5.65 -1.42
N GLY A 193 17.18 6.39 -2.53
CA GLY A 193 17.82 5.98 -3.78
C GLY A 193 16.88 5.35 -4.82
N GLY A 194 17.47 4.49 -5.64
CA GLY A 194 16.82 3.81 -6.77
C GLY A 194 15.59 3.02 -6.41
N VAL A 195 14.52 3.21 -7.18
CA VAL A 195 13.31 2.39 -7.14
C VAL A 195 13.14 1.75 -8.50
N CYS A 196 13.44 0.47 -8.62
CA CYS A 196 13.40 -0.19 -9.91
C CYS A 196 11.98 -0.58 -10.33
N GLU A 197 11.50 0.05 -11.40
CA GLU A 197 10.20 -0.13 -12.07
C GLU A 197 10.30 -1.09 -13.28
N SER A 198 11.51 -1.38 -13.77
CA SER A 198 11.80 -2.21 -14.95
C SER A 198 11.50 -3.73 -14.80
N GLY A 199 10.61 -4.12 -13.89
CA GLY A 199 10.13 -5.49 -13.76
C GLY A 199 11.23 -6.52 -13.44
N THR A 200 11.17 -7.71 -14.03
CA THR A 200 12.13 -8.80 -13.78
C THR A 200 13.57 -8.43 -14.13
N THR A 201 13.77 -7.45 -15.01
CA THR A 201 15.11 -6.94 -15.36
C THR A 201 15.83 -6.41 -14.12
N CYS A 202 15.12 -5.73 -13.21
CA CYS A 202 15.66 -5.23 -11.94
C CYS A 202 16.35 -6.33 -11.11
N ALA A 203 15.75 -7.52 -11.07
CA ALA A 203 16.30 -8.65 -10.33
C ALA A 203 17.56 -9.22 -11.00
N ALA A 204 17.61 -9.21 -12.34
CA ALA A 204 18.75 -9.69 -13.11
C ALA A 204 19.95 -8.72 -13.05
N THR A 205 19.70 -7.43 -12.87
CA THR A 205 20.71 -6.35 -12.86
C THR A 205 21.12 -5.93 -11.45
N GLY A 206 20.50 -6.49 -10.41
CA GLY A 206 20.79 -6.16 -9.01
C GLY A 206 20.36 -4.76 -8.59
N GLN A 207 19.40 -4.16 -9.31
CA GLN A 207 18.81 -2.87 -8.93
C GLN A 207 17.92 -3.01 -7.69
N ASP A 208 17.79 -1.94 -6.91
CA ASP A 208 16.97 -1.96 -5.71
C ASP A 208 15.48 -2.08 -6.08
N ARG A 209 14.92 -3.24 -5.74
CA ARG A 209 13.50 -3.57 -5.93
C ARG A 209 12.82 -3.85 -4.59
N ARG A 210 13.36 -3.34 -3.48
CA ARG A 210 12.85 -3.61 -2.13
C ARG A 210 11.50 -2.97 -1.89
N LEU A 211 11.19 -1.85 -2.55
CA LEU A 211 9.84 -1.28 -2.52
C LEU A 211 8.83 -2.12 -3.28
N GLY A 212 9.22 -2.68 -4.45
CA GLY A 212 8.36 -3.48 -5.31
C GLY A 212 7.00 -2.83 -5.62
N ASP A 213 6.09 -3.58 -6.24
CA ASP A 213 4.69 -3.15 -6.44
C ASP A 213 3.84 -3.44 -5.18
N TYR A 214 4.35 -3.15 -3.98
CA TYR A 214 3.74 -3.52 -2.68
C TYR A 214 3.07 -2.35 -1.97
N PHE A 215 2.49 -1.41 -2.69
CA PHE A 215 1.82 -0.27 -2.09
C PHE A 215 0.33 -0.29 -2.43
N THR A 216 -0.52 0.08 -1.48
CA THR A 216 -1.99 0.10 -1.66
C THR A 216 -2.62 0.85 -0.49
N ASN A 217 -3.85 1.32 -0.68
CA ASN A 217 -4.69 1.84 0.39
C ASN A 217 -6.10 1.21 0.38
N ALA A 218 -6.70 1.18 1.56
CA ALA A 218 -8.05 0.66 1.78
C ALA A 218 -8.74 1.46 2.89
N LEU A 219 -10.02 1.17 3.13
CA LEU A 219 -10.77 1.74 4.25
C LEU A 219 -11.00 0.68 5.33
N ASP A 220 -10.83 1.07 6.59
CA ASP A 220 -11.30 0.27 7.71
C ASP A 220 -12.83 0.32 7.83
N ARG A 221 -13.39 -0.42 8.80
CA ARG A 221 -14.85 -0.46 9.04
C ARG A 221 -15.48 0.90 9.36
N ASN A 222 -14.68 1.88 9.77
CA ASN A 222 -15.13 3.23 10.10
C ASN A 222 -14.92 4.20 8.94
N GLY A 223 -14.39 3.75 7.79
CA GLY A 223 -14.05 4.59 6.65
C GLY A 223 -12.74 5.37 6.83
N CYS A 224 -11.87 4.94 7.74
CA CYS A 224 -10.54 5.52 7.94
C CYS A 224 -9.52 4.83 7.04
N VAL A 225 -8.62 5.63 6.46
CA VAL A 225 -7.64 5.13 5.49
C VAL A 225 -6.62 4.23 6.17
N MET A 226 -6.40 3.06 5.58
CA MET A 226 -5.31 2.14 5.87
C MET A 226 -4.38 2.09 4.66
N ILE A 227 -3.09 1.97 4.90
CA ILE A 227 -2.07 1.88 3.86
C ILE A 227 -1.19 0.67 4.17
N ALA A 228 -0.91 -0.13 3.16
CA ALA A 228 0.13 -1.14 3.19
C ALA A 228 1.22 -0.75 2.19
N SER A 229 2.47 -0.84 2.60
CA SER A 229 3.66 -0.50 1.80
C SER A 229 4.80 -1.46 2.15
N ALA A 230 5.90 -1.41 1.40
CA ALA A 230 7.20 -1.86 1.88
C ALA A 230 7.97 -0.69 2.54
N ASP A 231 8.86 -1.03 3.47
CA ASP A 231 9.80 -0.15 4.17
C ASP A 231 11.22 -0.72 4.02
N THR A 232 12.17 0.13 3.63
CA THR A 232 13.58 -0.26 3.44
C THR A 232 14.53 0.37 4.43
N MET A 233 14.04 1.15 5.39
CA MET A 233 14.85 1.91 6.35
C MET A 233 15.18 1.11 7.62
N LEU A 234 14.63 -0.11 7.74
CA LEU A 234 14.90 -0.98 8.88
C LEU A 234 16.21 -1.75 8.72
N ASN A 235 16.97 -1.79 9.81
CA ASN A 235 18.15 -2.64 9.93
C ASN A 235 17.79 -4.01 10.51
N ASP A 236 18.50 -5.03 10.04
CA ASP A 236 18.52 -6.36 10.64
C ASP A 236 19.16 -6.28 12.03
N ALA A 237 18.41 -6.70 13.05
CA ALA A 237 18.85 -6.67 14.44
C ALA A 237 20.05 -7.58 14.73
N ILE A 238 20.32 -8.55 13.86
CA ILE A 238 21.44 -9.51 13.98
C ILE A 238 22.70 -8.92 13.34
N THR A 239 22.61 -8.39 12.13
CA THR A 239 23.78 -7.91 11.37
C THR A 239 24.07 -6.42 11.57
N GLY A 240 23.08 -5.65 12.02
CA GLY A 240 23.15 -4.20 12.12
C GLY A 240 23.10 -3.47 10.77
N THR A 241 22.86 -4.18 9.66
CA THR A 241 22.80 -3.64 8.30
C THR A 241 21.37 -3.58 7.79
N GLU A 242 21.09 -2.80 6.75
CA GLU A 242 19.78 -2.80 6.09
C GLU A 242 19.36 -4.21 5.65
N TYR A 243 18.05 -4.49 5.69
CA TYR A 243 17.53 -5.72 5.11
C TYR A 243 17.69 -5.75 3.58
N SER A 244 18.01 -6.93 3.05
CA SER A 244 18.07 -7.19 1.60
C SER A 244 16.71 -7.18 0.90
N THR A 245 15.61 -7.24 1.67
CA THR A 245 14.24 -7.09 1.16
C THR A 245 13.46 -6.10 2.00
N GLY A 246 12.49 -5.41 1.38
CA GLY A 246 11.57 -4.54 2.10
C GLY A 246 10.81 -5.29 3.18
N ARG A 247 10.47 -4.57 4.26
CA ARG A 247 9.62 -5.05 5.35
C ARG A 247 8.20 -4.54 5.14
N PRO A 248 7.15 -5.34 5.42
CA PRO A 248 5.78 -4.83 5.37
C PRO A 248 5.59 -3.68 6.36
N LEU A 249 5.05 -2.57 5.87
CA LEU A 249 4.71 -1.38 6.63
C LEU A 249 3.19 -1.19 6.55
N TYR A 250 2.55 -1.14 7.72
CA TYR A 250 1.13 -0.87 7.85
C TYR A 250 0.92 0.48 8.55
N ILE A 251 0.09 1.33 7.94
CA ILE A 251 -0.23 2.67 8.46
C ILE A 251 -1.74 2.80 8.52
N HIS A 252 -2.23 3.44 9.57
CA HIS A 252 -3.66 3.71 9.77
C HIS A 252 -3.88 5.18 10.06
N GLN A 253 -4.93 5.75 9.48
CA GLN A 253 -5.38 7.10 9.75
C GLN A 253 -5.91 7.21 11.18
N THR A 254 -5.19 7.95 12.01
CA THR A 254 -5.52 8.15 13.44
C THR A 254 -6.18 9.51 13.73
N SER A 255 -6.40 10.35 12.73
CA SER A 255 -7.06 11.65 12.88
C SER A 255 -7.71 12.12 11.57
N GLY A 256 -8.52 13.17 11.65
CA GLY A 256 -9.22 13.73 10.49
C GLY A 256 -10.45 12.92 10.06
N PRO A 257 -11.25 13.43 9.11
CA PRO A 257 -12.53 12.82 8.73
C PRO A 257 -12.39 11.45 8.05
N SER A 258 -13.33 10.57 8.36
CA SER A 258 -13.63 9.31 7.67
C SER A 258 -14.22 9.59 6.28
N LEU A 259 -13.78 8.83 5.28
CA LEU A 259 -14.30 8.93 3.90
C LEU A 259 -15.74 8.44 3.75
N THR A 260 -16.24 7.64 4.69
CA THR A 260 -17.60 7.07 4.61
C THR A 260 -18.59 7.84 5.49
N THR A 261 -18.17 8.23 6.69
CA THR A 261 -19.11 8.78 7.70
C THR A 261 -18.88 10.25 8.02
N GLY A 262 -17.76 10.83 7.59
CA GLY A 262 -17.32 12.18 7.98
C GLY A 262 -16.89 12.31 9.45
N LYS A 263 -17.09 11.28 10.29
CA LYS A 263 -16.63 11.27 11.69
C LYS A 263 -15.11 11.25 11.76
N SER A 264 -14.53 11.78 12.83
CA SER A 264 -13.07 11.76 13.00
C SER A 264 -12.56 10.33 13.22
N CYS A 265 -11.60 9.94 12.39
CA CYS A 265 -10.67 8.86 12.64
C CYS A 265 -9.88 9.12 13.93
N GLY A 266 -9.46 8.06 14.62
CA GLY A 266 -8.82 8.16 15.94
C GLY A 266 -9.75 8.04 17.14
N THR A 267 -11.08 8.11 16.94
CA THR A 267 -12.05 7.83 18.00
C THR A 267 -12.23 6.31 18.18
N VAL A 268 -11.15 5.59 18.40
CA VAL A 268 -11.26 4.20 18.86
C VAL A 268 -11.66 4.28 20.32
N VAL A 269 -12.94 4.02 20.63
CA VAL A 269 -13.34 3.61 21.98
C VAL A 269 -12.39 2.50 22.36
N ALA A 270 -11.54 2.73 23.36
CA ALA A 270 -10.55 1.77 23.80
C ALA A 270 -11.26 0.42 24.00
N THR A 271 -11.02 -0.51 23.08
CA THR A 271 -11.33 -1.90 23.35
C THR A 271 -10.31 -2.30 24.40
N THR A 272 -10.78 -2.41 25.64
CA THR A 272 -10.04 -3.03 26.73
C THR A 272 -9.43 -4.31 26.18
N LYS A 273 -8.10 -4.38 26.09
CA LYS A 273 -7.41 -5.63 25.83
C LYS A 273 -8.00 -6.67 26.78
N PRO A 274 -8.44 -7.85 26.31
CA PRO A 274 -8.63 -8.95 27.23
C PRO A 274 -7.22 -9.25 27.77
N GLN A 275 -6.94 -8.81 29.00
CA GLN A 275 -5.81 -9.36 29.74
C GLN A 275 -6.08 -10.86 29.83
N LEU A 276 -5.21 -11.67 29.24
CA LEU A 276 -5.07 -13.05 29.69
C LEU A 276 -4.67 -12.96 31.16
N ALA A 277 -5.65 -13.06 32.06
CA ALA A 277 -5.39 -13.38 33.44
C ALA A 277 -4.76 -14.77 33.43
N MET A 278 -3.44 -14.81 33.58
CA MET A 278 -2.69 -16.04 33.75
C MET A 278 -3.12 -16.61 35.11
N LEU A 279 -4.15 -17.46 35.10
CA LEU A 279 -4.57 -18.23 36.26
C LEU A 279 -3.47 -19.26 36.54
N ILE A 280 -2.51 -18.88 37.37
CA ILE A 280 -1.61 -19.83 38.02
C ILE A 280 -2.46 -20.57 39.06
N ALA A 281 -3.01 -21.72 38.67
CA ALA A 281 -3.57 -22.67 39.63
C ALA A 281 -2.40 -23.37 40.35
N PRO A 282 -2.31 -23.34 41.70
CA PRO A 282 -1.35 -24.18 42.39
C PRO A 282 -1.80 -25.65 42.27
N ALA A 283 -0.95 -26.47 41.67
CA ALA A 283 -1.10 -27.92 41.69
C ALA A 283 -0.99 -28.42 43.14
N VAL A 284 -2.12 -28.79 43.73
CA VAL A 284 -2.15 -29.52 45.00
C VAL A 284 -1.68 -30.95 44.73
N ILE A 285 -0.42 -31.24 45.08
CA ILE A 285 0.10 -32.61 45.12
C ILE A 285 -0.53 -33.30 46.33
N GLY A 286 -1.60 -34.04 46.09
CA GLY A 286 -2.17 -34.97 47.06
C GLY A 286 -1.34 -36.26 47.10
N MET A 287 -0.45 -36.39 48.08
CA MET A 287 0.11 -37.70 48.45
C MET A 287 -0.96 -38.47 49.24
N ALA A 288 -1.68 -39.38 48.58
CA ALA A 288 -2.47 -40.40 49.24
C ALA A 288 -1.63 -41.69 49.35
N ALA A 289 -1.04 -41.91 50.53
CA ALA A 289 -0.42 -43.17 50.89
C ALA A 289 -1.49 -44.25 51.04
N ALA A 290 -1.41 -45.28 50.20
CA ALA A 290 -2.23 -46.48 50.31
C ALA A 290 -1.73 -47.34 51.48
N VAL A 291 -2.56 -47.52 52.52
CA VAL A 291 -2.39 -48.59 53.51
C VAL A 291 -3.59 -49.52 53.40
N TRP A 292 -3.29 -50.73 52.95
CA TRP A 292 -4.19 -51.86 52.84
C TRP A 292 -4.28 -52.57 54.20
N SER A 293 -5.49 -52.89 54.68
CA SER A 293 -5.71 -54.20 55.33
C SER A 293 -7.19 -54.56 55.52
N VAL A 294 -7.57 -55.57 54.74
CA VAL A 294 -8.31 -56.78 55.13
C VAL A 294 -9.67 -56.63 55.83
N ARG A 295 -10.75 -56.92 55.09
CA ARG A 295 -11.95 -57.53 55.66
C ARG A 295 -12.33 -58.79 54.89
N ARG A 296 -11.98 -59.94 55.46
CA ARG A 296 -12.44 -61.26 55.02
C ARG A 296 -13.97 -61.34 55.13
N ARG A 297 -14.65 -61.73 54.05
CA ARG A 297 -15.92 -62.45 54.10
C ARG A 297 -15.92 -63.53 53.04
N ARG A 298 -15.80 -64.79 53.48
CA ARG A 298 -16.21 -65.97 52.72
C ARG A 298 -17.68 -66.22 53.06
N THR A 299 -18.48 -66.51 52.04
CA THR A 299 -19.86 -67.01 52.15
C THR A 299 -19.94 -68.42 51.59
N ALA A 300 -20.95 -69.16 52.10
CA ALA A 300 -21.52 -70.44 51.64
C ALA A 300 -20.78 -71.71 52.13
N THR A 301 -21.40 -72.82 52.57
CA THR A 301 -22.72 -73.23 53.12
C THR A 301 -22.61 -74.75 53.41
N ALA A 302 -23.36 -75.24 54.42
CA ALA A 302 -23.95 -76.59 54.56
C ALA A 302 -23.07 -77.86 54.81
N GLY A 303 -23.63 -78.75 55.65
CA GLY A 303 -23.48 -80.21 55.55
C GLY A 303 -22.88 -80.90 56.78
N GLU A 304 -23.76 -81.59 57.53
CA GLU A 304 -23.57 -82.74 58.45
C GLU A 304 -22.22 -83.00 59.13
#